data_AF-A0A1G7L0K5-F1
#
_entry.id   AF-A0A1G7L0K5-F1
#
_cell.length_a   1.000
_cell.length_b   1.000
_cell.length_c   1.000
_cell.angle_alpha   90.00
_cell.angle_beta   90.00
_cell.angle_gamma   90.00
#
_symmetry.space_group_name_H-M   'P 1'
#
loop_
_entity.id
_entity.type
_entity.pdbx_description
1 polymer ?
#
loop_
_entity_poly.entity_id
_entity_poly.type
_entity_poly.pdbx_seq_one_letter_code
_entity_poly.pdbx_strand_id
1 'polypeptide(L)'
;MTTQPAGQLFLVECYLPGAAADEIAAALSSVMAADRGTAAFVCCLAIPGDDTYFCLFSGGTPDRLELTFHRAGVPFERIVEAREVGVDAAGAAFALQGE
;
A
#
# COMPACT_ATOMS: atom_id res chain seq x y z
N MET A 1 9.57 21.13 3.75
CA MET A 1 8.90 19.84 3.52
C MET A 1 9.99 18.91 2.99
N THR A 2 10.54 18.06 3.84
CA THR A 2 11.71 17.23 3.51
C THR A 2 11.26 16.03 2.70
N THR A 3 11.58 16.01 1.42
CA THR A 3 11.47 14.83 0.56
C THR A 3 12.38 13.75 1.16
N GLN A 4 11.79 12.82 1.89
CA GLN A 4 12.49 11.62 2.36
C GLN A 4 13.02 10.89 1.12
N PRO A 5 14.25 10.34 1.11
CA PRO A 5 14.71 9.54 -0.01
C PRO A 5 13.68 8.44 -0.26
N ALA A 6 13.05 8.48 -1.44
CA ALA A 6 11.93 7.62 -1.80
C ALA A 6 12.43 6.17 -1.87
N GLY A 7 12.35 5.46 -0.76
CA GLY A 7 12.39 4.01 -0.77
C GLY A 7 11.31 3.52 -1.74
N GLN A 8 11.63 2.48 -2.50
CA GLN A 8 10.69 1.88 -3.44
C GLN A 8 9.37 1.56 -2.72
N LEU A 9 8.25 2.04 -3.28
CA LEU A 9 6.94 1.80 -2.70
C LEU A 9 6.30 0.61 -3.39
N PHE A 10 5.51 -0.14 -2.63
CA PHE A 10 4.72 -1.25 -3.15
C PHE A 10 3.27 -1.09 -2.69
N LEU A 11 2.36 -1.10 -3.65
CA LEU A 11 0.93 -1.12 -3.42
C LEU A 11 0.45 -2.57 -3.47
N VAL A 12 -0.24 -3.00 -2.42
CA VAL A 12 -0.90 -4.29 -2.35
C VAL A 12 -2.40 -4.06 -2.42
N GLU A 13 -3.04 -4.73 -3.37
CA GLU A 13 -4.49 -4.76 -3.49
C GLU A 13 -5.01 -6.03 -2.83
N CYS A 14 -5.93 -5.87 -1.89
CA CYS A 14 -6.50 -6.96 -1.11
C CYS A 14 -8.02 -7.00 -1.31
N TYR A 15 -8.56 -8.20 -1.45
CA TYR A 15 -10.00 -8.43 -1.59
C TYR A 15 -10.57 -9.03 -0.31
N LEU A 16 -11.52 -8.34 0.30
CA LEU A 16 -12.26 -8.80 1.48
C LEU A 16 -13.70 -8.29 1.43
N PRO A 17 -14.64 -9.09 0.91
CA PRO A 17 -15.96 -8.61 0.58
C PRO A 17 -16.81 -8.29 1.81
N GLY A 18 -17.46 -7.13 1.78
CA GLY A 18 -18.33 -6.64 2.85
C GLY A 18 -17.64 -6.40 4.20
N ALA A 19 -16.31 -6.37 4.26
CA ALA A 19 -15.59 -6.24 5.52
C ALA A 19 -15.72 -4.85 6.13
N ALA A 20 -15.89 -4.83 7.44
CA ALA A 20 -15.83 -3.63 8.25
C ALA A 20 -14.37 -3.20 8.50
N ALA A 21 -14.19 -1.94 8.90
CA ALA A 21 -12.87 -1.36 9.10
C ALA A 21 -12.03 -2.09 10.17
N ASP A 22 -12.67 -2.68 11.18
CA ASP A 22 -12.04 -3.48 12.23
C ASP A 22 -11.55 -4.84 11.72
N GLU A 23 -12.27 -5.47 10.79
CA GLU A 23 -11.83 -6.71 10.13
C GLU A 23 -10.60 -6.46 9.25
N ILE A 24 -10.60 -5.34 8.51
CA ILE A 24 -9.43 -4.90 7.73
C ILE A 24 -8.25 -4.61 8.67
N ALA A 25 -8.49 -3.92 9.80
CA ALA A 25 -7.44 -3.65 10.79
C ALA A 25 -6.86 -4.93 11.41
N ALA A 26 -7.69 -5.96 11.65
CA ALA A 26 -7.24 -7.26 12.13
C ALA A 26 -6.38 -7.98 11.08
N ALA A 27 -6.78 -7.97 9.80
CA ALA A 27 -5.98 -8.52 8.71
C ALA A 27 -4.63 -7.82 8.59
N LEU A 28 -4.60 -6.49 8.65
CA LEU A 28 -3.35 -5.71 8.66
C LEU A 28 -2.45 -6.05 9.83
N SER A 29 -3.03 -6.23 11.02
CA SER A 29 -2.27 -6.60 12.23
C SER A 29 -1.58 -7.95 12.04
N SER A 30 -2.24 -8.92 11.42
CA SER A 30 -1.65 -10.21 11.05
C SER A 30 -0.50 -10.06 10.06
N VAL A 31 -0.65 -9.21 9.03
CA VAL A 31 0.41 -8.92 8.04
C VAL A 31 1.62 -8.27 8.71
N MET A 32 1.41 -7.26 9.55
CA MET A 32 2.48 -6.58 10.27
C MET A 32 3.20 -7.51 11.26
N ALA A 33 2.48 -8.42 11.92
CA ALA A 33 3.06 -9.41 12.81
C ALA A 33 3.86 -10.49 12.06
N ALA A 34 3.46 -10.82 10.83
CA ALA A 34 4.17 -11.75 9.96
C ALA A 34 5.41 -11.12 9.29
N ASP A 35 5.43 -9.79 9.17
CA ASP A 35 6.57 -9.06 8.62
C ASP A 35 7.78 -9.16 9.56
N ARG A 36 8.91 -9.62 9.02
CA ARG A 36 10.17 -9.76 9.77
C ARG A 36 11.07 -8.53 9.59
N GLY A 37 10.48 -7.34 9.54
CA GLY A 37 11.17 -6.09 9.21
C GLY A 37 11.60 -6.03 7.74
N THR A 38 10.82 -6.65 6.84
CA THR A 38 11.18 -6.72 5.41
C THR A 38 10.67 -5.54 4.62
N ALA A 39 9.56 -4.94 5.03
CA ALA A 39 8.98 -3.74 4.46
C ALA A 39 8.26 -2.93 5.54
N ALA A 40 8.36 -1.60 5.50
CA ALA A 40 7.69 -0.74 6.45
C ALA A 40 6.28 -0.39 5.95
N PHE A 41 5.26 -0.66 6.77
CA PHE A 41 3.89 -0.23 6.50
C PHE A 41 3.80 1.30 6.48
N VAL A 42 3.18 1.85 5.42
CA VAL A 42 3.00 3.29 5.23
C VAL A 42 1.55 3.69 5.57
N CYS A 43 0.58 3.11 4.88
CA CYS A 43 -0.83 3.38 5.10
C CYS A 43 -1.72 2.26 4.55
N CYS A 44 -2.99 2.29 4.95
CA CYS A 44 -4.06 1.48 4.35
C CYS A 44 -5.23 2.38 3.96
N LEU A 45 -5.79 2.12 2.78
CA LEU A 45 -6.97 2.79 2.24
C LEU A 45 -8.05 1.74 2.02
N ALA A 46 -9.04 1.72 2.90
CA ALA A 46 -10.28 0.98 2.67
C ALA A 46 -11.27 1.90 1.92
N ILE A 47 -11.93 1.38 0.89
CA ILE A 47 -12.89 2.15 0.10
C ILE A 47 -14.30 1.74 0.54
N PRO A 48 -15.06 2.62 1.21
CA PRO A 48 -16.44 2.31 1.56
C PRO A 48 -17.27 2.00 0.31
N GLY A 49 -17.89 0.82 0.29
CA GLY A 49 -18.70 0.35 -0.84
C GLY A 49 -17.93 -0.41 -1.91
N ASP A 50 -16.62 -0.62 -1.73
CA ASP A 50 -15.84 -1.59 -2.49
C ASP A 50 -15.51 -2.79 -1.59
N ASP A 51 -15.26 -3.94 -2.20
CA ASP A 51 -14.79 -5.16 -1.55
C ASP A 51 -13.25 -5.19 -1.50
N THR A 52 -12.61 -4.10 -1.89
CA THR A 52 -11.16 -3.97 -2.04
C THR A 52 -10.59 -2.94 -1.07
N TYR A 53 -9.43 -3.24 -0.51
CA TYR A 53 -8.63 -2.27 0.23
C TYR A 53 -7.17 -2.32 -0.23
N PHE A 54 -6.49 -1.19 -0.08
CA PHE A 54 -5.13 -1.00 -0.57
C PHE A 54 -4.17 -0.76 0.58
N CYS A 55 -3.06 -1.48 0.61
CA CYS A 55 -2.00 -1.30 1.58
C CYS A 55 -0.75 -0.77 0.87
N LEU A 56 -0.15 0.30 1.40
CA LEU A 56 1.09 0.84 0.90
C LEU A 56 2.23 0.45 1.83
N PHE A 57 3.28 -0.14 1.26
CA PHE A 57 4.51 -0.48 1.96
C PHE A 57 5.68 0.27 1.33
N SER A 58 6.69 0.56 2.15
CA SER A 58 7.94 1.17 1.73
C SER A 58 9.11 0.22 1.99
N GLY A 59 10.02 0.15 1.03
CA GLY A 59 11.08 -0.85 1.03
C GLY A 59 10.55 -2.27 0.77
N GLY A 60 11.48 -3.23 0.73
CA GLY A 60 11.18 -4.62 0.41
C GLY A 60 11.25 -4.94 -1.09
N THR A 61 10.72 -6.10 -1.47
CA THR A 61 10.54 -6.56 -2.85
C THR A 61 9.19 -7.25 -2.97
N PRO A 62 8.60 -7.38 -4.17
CA PRO A 62 7.33 -8.09 -4.36
C PRO A 62 7.34 -9.48 -3.71
N ASP A 63 8.38 -10.29 -3.99
CA ASP A 63 8.50 -11.66 -3.47
C ASP A 63 8.47 -11.73 -1.93
N ARG A 64 9.03 -10.72 -1.25
CA ARG A 64 9.04 -10.66 0.22
C ARG A 64 7.66 -10.30 0.76
N LEU A 65 6.97 -9.37 0.12
CA LEU A 65 5.60 -9.01 0.51
C LEU A 65 4.65 -10.18 0.27
N GLU A 66 4.74 -10.87 -0.87
CA GLU A 66 3.95 -12.09 -1.13
C GLU A 66 4.14 -13.12 -0.02
N LEU A 67 5.39 -13.40 0.35
CA LEU A 67 5.71 -14.34 1.43
C LEU A 67 5.14 -13.88 2.79
N THR A 68 5.18 -12.58 3.08
CA THR A 68 4.61 -12.00 4.30
C THR A 68 3.09 -12.16 4.34
N PHE A 69 2.39 -11.84 3.25
CA PHE A 69 0.94 -12.03 3.15
C PHE A 69 0.52 -13.49 3.25
N HIS A 70 1.25 -14.40 2.58
CA HIS A 70 1.03 -15.84 2.69
C HIS A 70 1.21 -16.35 4.13
N ARG A 71 2.23 -15.87 4.85
CA ARG A 71 2.45 -16.22 6.27
C ARG A 71 1.36 -15.68 7.19
N ALA A 72 0.85 -14.49 6.89
CA ALA A 72 -0.24 -13.87 7.62
C ALA A 72 -1.60 -14.56 7.37
N GLY A 73 -1.69 -15.40 6.33
CA GLY A 73 -2.95 -16.00 5.90
C GLY A 73 -3.94 -14.98 5.32
N VAL A 74 -3.44 -13.83 4.85
CA VAL A 74 -4.26 -12.75 4.30
C VAL A 74 -4.20 -12.83 2.77
N PRO A 75 -5.35 -12.98 2.08
CA PRO A 75 -5.38 -13.01 0.63
C PRO A 75 -5.08 -11.63 0.04
N PHE A 76 -4.41 -11.61 -1.11
CA PHE A 76 -4.17 -10.41 -1.91
C PHE A 76 -4.38 -10.73 -3.39
N GLU A 77 -4.78 -9.71 -4.16
CA GLU A 77 -5.02 -9.79 -5.61
C GLU A 77 -3.72 -9.59 -6.38
N ARG A 78 -2.97 -8.54 -6.03
CA ARG A 78 -1.71 -8.18 -6.68
C ARG A 78 -0.83 -7.30 -5.79
N ILE A 79 0.48 -7.37 -6.07
CA ILE A 79 1.51 -6.50 -5.50
C ILE A 79 2.23 -5.81 -6.64
N VAL A 80 2.23 -4.47 -6.65
CA VAL A 80 2.82 -3.67 -7.73
C VAL A 80 3.71 -2.57 -7.18
N GLU A 81 4.77 -2.23 -7.92
CA GLU A 81 5.58 -1.06 -7.60
C GLU A 81 4.76 0.23 -7.75
N ALA A 82 4.90 1.13 -6.80
CA ALA A 82 4.22 2.41 -6.75
C ALA A 82 5.22 3.57 -6.63
N ARG A 83 4.76 4.78 -6.97
CA ARG A 83 5.50 6.02 -6.78
C ARG A 83 4.56 7.07 -6.21
N GLU A 84 5.02 7.76 -5.18
CA GLU A 84 4.30 8.93 -4.67
C GLU A 84 4.49 10.10 -5.64
N VAL A 85 3.40 10.79 -5.96
CA VAL A 85 3.42 12.01 -6.77
C VAL A 85 2.98 13.16 -5.88
N GLY A 86 3.92 14.04 -5.55
CA GLY A 86 3.64 15.21 -4.72
C GLY A 86 2.77 16.24 -5.44
N VAL A 87 1.96 16.98 -4.67
CA VAL A 87 1.04 18.01 -5.19
C VAL A 87 1.79 19.13 -5.95
N ASP A 88 3.03 19.43 -5.55
CA ASP A 88 3.86 20.44 -6.24
C ASP A 88 4.21 20.03 -7.67
N ALA A 89 4.47 18.73 -7.90
CA ALA A 89 4.72 18.20 -9.24
C ALA A 89 3.44 18.24 -10.10
N ALA A 90 2.27 18.01 -9.49
CA ALA A 90 1.00 18.19 -10.17
C ALA A 90 0.77 19.66 -10.58
N GLY A 91 1.05 20.62 -9.69
CA GLY A 91 0.94 22.05 -9.98
C GLY A 91 1.83 22.51 -11.14
N ALA A 92 3.07 22.00 -11.21
CA ALA A 92 3.98 22.27 -12.32
C ALA A 92 3.49 21.69 -13.66
N ALA A 93 2.90 20.49 -13.65
CA ALA A 93 2.33 19.88 -14.85
C ALA A 93 1.11 20.65 -15.38
N PHE A 94 0.23 21.14 -14.49
CA PHE A 94 -0.90 21.99 -14.88
C PHE A 94 -0.47 23.32 -15.51
N ALA A 95 0.63 23.92 -15.04
CA ALA A 95 1.15 25.17 -15.61
C ALA A 95 1.71 24.98 -17.03
N LEU A 96 2.31 23.82 -17.33
CA LEU A 96 2.87 23.48 -18.64
C LEU A 96 1.81 23.13 -19.71
N GLN A 97 0.58 22.83 -19.31
CA GLN A 97 -0.51 22.42 -20.22
C GLN A 97 -1.40 23.59 -20.68
N GLY A 98 -1.08 24.81 -20.25
CA GLY A 98 -1.82 26.05 -20.55
C GLY A 98 -1.13 27.01 -21.53
N GLU A 99 -0.06 26.58 -22.21
CA GLU A 99 0.61 27.30 -23.31
C GLU A 99 0.26 26.73 -24.69
#